data_AF-A0A9D2S068-F1
#
_entry.id   AF-A0A9D2S068-F1
#
_cell.length_a   1.000
_cell.length_b   1.000
_cell.length_c   1.000
_cell.angle_alpha   90.00
_cell.angle_beta   90.00
_cell.angle_gamma   90.00
#
_symmetry.space_group_name_H-M   'P 1'
#
loop_
_entity.id
_entity.type
_entity.pdbx_description
1 polymer ?
#
loop_
_entity_poly.entity_id
_entity_poly.type
_entity_poly.pdbx_seq_one_letter_code
_entity_poly.pdbx_strand_id
1 'polypeptide(L)'
;MKMKFLVVGGVAGGASTATRLRRLDESAEIIMFEKGPHVSFSNCCLPYRLSETVPETDALVMMSPAQFKNQYNIEARVEHEVLSINRDEKTVRVKNLTTGEEYTESYDKLILSPGANAFVPQLPGIENANIFIVKNVVDIAKLYDFVHSGNVKKVTVVGGGFIGV
;
A
#
# COMPACT_ATOMS: atom_id res chain seq x y z
N MET A 1 -5.97 1.45 -30.79
CA MET A 1 -4.67 1.96 -30.27
C MET A 1 -4.45 1.33 -28.92
N LYS A 2 -3.21 0.93 -28.61
CA LYS A 2 -2.85 0.38 -27.31
C LYS A 2 -2.87 1.51 -26.27
N MET A 3 -3.73 1.41 -25.26
CA MET A 3 -3.86 2.42 -24.20
C MET A 3 -2.89 2.12 -23.04
N LYS A 4 -2.25 3.16 -22.51
CA LYS A 4 -1.42 3.07 -21.30
C LYS A 4 -2.15 3.62 -20.07
N PHE A 5 -2.38 2.75 -19.10
CA PHE A 5 -2.98 3.05 -17.82
C PHE A 5 -1.93 3.05 -16.72
N LEU A 6 -1.87 4.16 -15.97
CA LEU A 6 -1.13 4.20 -14.71
C LEU A 6 -2.13 4.19 -13.55
N VAL A 7 -1.86 3.35 -12.55
CA VAL A 7 -2.64 3.24 -11.32
C VAL A 7 -1.75 3.60 -10.14
N VAL A 8 -2.16 4.60 -9.34
CA VAL A 8 -1.42 5.04 -8.14
C VAL A 8 -2.11 4.48 -6.89
N GLY A 9 -1.42 3.60 -6.19
CA GLY A 9 -1.93 2.83 -5.05
C GLY A 9 -2.31 1.41 -5.49
N GLY A 10 -1.66 0.39 -4.90
CA GLY A 10 -1.74 -1.00 -5.34
C GLY A 10 -2.56 -1.93 -4.45
N VAL A 11 -3.42 -1.37 -3.59
CA VAL A 11 -4.27 -2.12 -2.66
C VAL A 11 -5.69 -2.27 -3.22
N ALA A 12 -6.75 -2.05 -2.43
CA ALA A 12 -8.11 -2.42 -2.80
C ALA A 12 -8.58 -1.79 -4.13
N GLY A 13 -8.66 -0.46 -4.21
CA GLY A 13 -9.20 0.23 -5.38
C GLY A 13 -8.32 0.06 -6.63
N GLY A 14 -7.01 0.26 -6.47
CA GLY A 14 -6.07 0.18 -7.59
C GLY A 14 -5.91 -1.23 -8.16
N ALA A 15 -5.68 -2.24 -7.33
CA ALA A 15 -5.53 -3.63 -7.82
C ALA A 15 -6.81 -4.15 -8.48
N SER A 16 -7.98 -3.83 -7.91
CA SER A 16 -9.28 -4.18 -8.49
C SER A 16 -9.47 -3.52 -9.86
N THR A 17 -9.11 -2.25 -9.98
CA THR A 17 -9.20 -1.49 -11.24
C THR A 17 -8.25 -2.06 -12.29
N ALA A 18 -6.97 -2.25 -11.94
CA ALA A 18 -5.94 -2.79 -12.84
C ALA A 18 -6.34 -4.17 -13.38
N THR A 19 -6.83 -5.05 -12.51
CA THR A 19 -7.28 -6.40 -12.89
C THR A 19 -8.50 -6.35 -13.80
N ARG A 20 -9.45 -5.44 -13.54
CA ARG A 20 -10.62 -5.27 -14.41
C ARG A 20 -10.25 -4.68 -15.77
N LEU A 21 -9.33 -3.71 -15.82
CA LEU A 21 -8.82 -3.15 -17.07
C LEU A 21 -8.20 -4.23 -17.95
N ARG A 22 -7.37 -5.12 -17.39
CA ARG A 22 -6.82 -6.25 -18.14
C ARG A 22 -7.90 -7.14 -18.76
N ARG A 23 -8.96 -7.45 -18.01
CA ARG A 23 -10.06 -8.30 -18.51
C ARG A 23 -10.88 -7.63 -19.62
N LEU A 24 -10.84 -6.30 -19.71
CA LEU A 24 -11.56 -5.53 -20.73
C LEU A 24 -10.70 -5.28 -21.97
N ASP A 25 -9.37 -5.22 -21.82
CA ASP A 25 -8.43 -4.96 -22.89
C ASP A 25 -7.10 -5.70 -22.64
N GLU A 26 -6.85 -6.77 -23.40
CA GLU A 26 -5.60 -7.52 -23.36
C GLU A 26 -4.42 -6.76 -23.99
N SER A 27 -4.69 -5.77 -24.84
CA SER A 27 -3.64 -4.97 -25.48
C SER A 27 -3.12 -3.86 -24.57
N ALA A 28 -3.92 -3.43 -23.58
CA ALA A 28 -3.58 -2.34 -22.68
C ALA A 28 -2.24 -2.55 -21.95
N GLU A 29 -1.47 -1.48 -21.82
CA GLU A 29 -0.33 -1.42 -20.90
C GLU A 29 -0.81 -0.91 -19.55
N ILE A 30 -0.56 -1.68 -18.50
CA ILE A 30 -1.07 -1.38 -17.16
C ILE A 30 0.12 -1.42 -16.20
N ILE A 31 0.48 -0.26 -15.65
CA ILE A 31 1.50 -0.12 -14.64
C ILE A 31 0.83 0.36 -13.35
N MET A 32 1.10 -0.34 -12.26
CA MET A 32 0.55 -0.04 -10.94
C MET A 32 1.69 0.32 -10.00
N PHE A 33 1.64 1.52 -9.43
CA PHE A 33 2.62 2.00 -8.46
C PHE A 33 2.11 1.80 -7.04
N GLU A 34 2.97 1.28 -6.19
CA GLU A 34 2.74 1.18 -4.76
C GLU A 34 3.97 1.72 -4.01
N LYS A 35 3.72 2.63 -3.07
CA LYS A 35 4.79 3.24 -2.27
C LYS A 35 5.38 2.23 -1.29
N GLY A 36 4.52 1.38 -0.71
CA GLY A 36 4.95 0.33 0.19
C GLY A 36 5.55 -0.89 -0.53
N PRO A 37 6.06 -1.86 0.24
CA PRO A 37 6.64 -3.08 -0.31
C PRO A 37 5.59 -4.11 -0.75
N HIS A 38 4.32 -3.95 -0.37
CA HIS A 38 3.26 -4.93 -0.62
C HIS A 38 2.11 -4.34 -1.44
N VAL A 39 1.70 -5.07 -2.47
CA VAL A 39 0.46 -4.85 -3.23
C VAL A 39 -0.61 -5.84 -2.78
N SER A 40 -1.88 -5.48 -2.95
CA SER A 40 -3.03 -6.39 -2.74
C SER A 40 -2.97 -7.20 -1.44
N PHE A 41 -2.79 -6.52 -0.30
CA PHE A 41 -2.89 -7.13 1.02
C PHE A 41 -4.24 -6.83 1.69
N SER A 42 -4.63 -7.67 2.65
CA SER A 42 -5.89 -7.52 3.38
C SER A 42 -5.75 -6.53 4.54
N ASN A 43 -6.11 -5.27 4.29
CA ASN A 43 -6.14 -4.23 5.34
C ASN A 43 -7.08 -4.61 6.51
N CYS A 44 -8.22 -5.24 6.19
CA CYS A 44 -9.22 -5.63 7.18
C CYS A 44 -8.72 -6.74 8.10
N CYS A 45 -7.72 -7.52 7.67
CA CYS A 45 -7.17 -8.61 8.45
C CYS A 45 -5.94 -8.23 9.29
N LEU A 46 -5.43 -6.99 9.19
CA LEU A 46 -4.26 -6.57 9.97
C LEU A 46 -4.46 -6.81 11.48
N PRO A 47 -5.58 -6.41 12.13
CA PRO A 47 -5.73 -6.61 13.57
C PRO A 47 -5.67 -8.10 13.99
N TYR A 48 -6.11 -9.02 13.12
CA TYR A 48 -6.10 -10.45 13.40
C TYR A 48 -4.69 -11.06 13.43
N ARG A 49 -3.67 -10.34 12.93
CA ARG A 49 -2.27 -10.73 13.14
C ARG A 49 -1.86 -10.58 14.61
N LEU A 50 -2.36 -9.55 15.30
CA LEU A 50 -2.06 -9.30 16.72
C LEU A 50 -2.73 -10.31 17.64
N SER A 51 -3.92 -10.78 17.28
CA SER A 51 -4.60 -11.87 17.99
C SER A 51 -4.14 -13.26 17.58
N GLU A 52 -3.14 -13.36 16.70
CA GLU A 52 -2.61 -14.61 16.11
C GLU A 52 -3.66 -15.47 15.39
N THR A 53 -4.86 -14.94 15.15
CA THR A 53 -5.88 -15.59 14.32
C THR A 53 -5.41 -15.68 12.86
N VAL A 54 -4.65 -14.69 12.41
CA VAL A 54 -3.76 -14.80 11.25
C VAL A 54 -2.36 -15.09 11.80
N PRO A 55 -1.81 -16.31 11.59
CA PRO A 55 -0.59 -16.73 12.28
C PRO A 55 0.66 -16.03 11.73
N GLU A 56 0.70 -15.78 10.43
CA GLU A 56 1.87 -15.26 9.73
C GLU A 56 1.57 -13.93 9.06
N THR A 57 2.53 -13.00 9.09
CA THR A 57 2.40 -11.68 8.47
C THR A 57 2.24 -11.79 6.95
N ASP A 58 2.94 -12.73 6.32
CA ASP A 58 2.88 -12.94 4.86
C ASP A 58 1.50 -13.43 4.40
N ALA A 59 0.71 -14.08 5.28
CA ALA A 59 -0.65 -14.50 4.98
C ALA A 59 -1.61 -13.31 4.76
N LEU A 60 -1.21 -12.09 5.12
CA LEU A 60 -1.96 -10.87 4.84
C LEU A 60 -1.82 -10.43 3.37
N VAL A 61 -0.77 -10.88 2.66
CA VAL A 61 -0.48 -10.50 1.28
C VAL A 61 -1.12 -11.50 0.32
N MET A 62 -2.06 -11.05 -0.50
CA MET A 62 -2.81 -11.94 -1.40
C MET A 62 -2.17 -12.07 -2.79
N MET A 63 -1.40 -11.07 -3.22
CA MET A 63 -0.68 -11.09 -4.49
C MET A 63 0.69 -10.42 -4.41
N SER A 64 1.64 -10.94 -5.18
CA SER A 64 2.94 -10.32 -5.42
C SER A 64 3.02 -9.66 -6.80
N PRO A 65 4.01 -8.77 -7.04
CA PRO A 65 4.26 -8.23 -8.36
C PRO A 65 4.46 -9.29 -9.46
N ALA A 66 5.17 -10.37 -9.14
CA ALA A 66 5.37 -11.48 -10.07
C ALA A 66 4.05 -12.20 -10.39
N GLN A 67 3.17 -12.41 -9.41
CA GLN A 67 1.85 -12.98 -9.65
C GLN A 67 0.97 -12.07 -10.51
N PHE A 68 0.98 -10.75 -10.27
CA PHE A 68 0.28 -9.79 -11.12
C PHE A 68 0.78 -9.83 -12.58
N LYS A 69 2.09 -9.92 -12.76
CA LYS A 69 2.69 -10.00 -14.10
C LYS A 69 2.31 -11.30 -14.80
N ASN A 70 2.42 -12.44 -14.12
CA ASN A 70 2.20 -13.75 -14.72
C ASN A 70 0.72 -14.04 -14.98
N GLN A 71 -0.19 -13.63 -14.09
CA GLN A 71 -1.62 -13.92 -14.22
C GLN A 71 -2.39 -12.89 -15.03
N TYR A 72 -1.97 -11.62 -14.96
CA TYR A 72 -2.73 -10.50 -15.52
C TYR A 72 -1.90 -9.60 -16.44
N ASN A 73 -0.63 -9.89 -16.70
CA ASN A 73 0.27 -9.00 -17.45
C ASN A 73 0.18 -7.54 -16.95
N ILE A 74 0.10 -7.36 -15.63
CA ILE A 74 0.13 -6.06 -14.95
C ILE A 74 1.53 -5.89 -14.36
N GLU A 75 2.16 -4.76 -14.66
CA GLU A 75 3.44 -4.43 -14.06
C GLU A 75 3.22 -3.67 -12.75
N ALA A 76 3.35 -4.38 -11.63
CA ALA A 76 3.29 -3.76 -10.31
C ALA A 76 4.70 -3.35 -9.85
N ARG A 77 4.89 -2.06 -9.58
CA ARG A 77 6.14 -1.48 -9.08
C ARG A 77 5.93 -1.08 -7.62
N VAL A 78 6.40 -1.93 -6.71
CA VAL A 78 6.44 -1.67 -5.26
C VAL A 78 7.63 -0.79 -4.91
N GLU A 79 7.61 -0.14 -3.75
CA GLU A 79 8.63 0.84 -3.35
C GLU A 79 8.80 1.97 -4.38
N HIS A 80 7.73 2.34 -5.07
CA HIS A 80 7.70 3.42 -6.06
C HIS A 80 6.66 4.47 -5.66
N GLU A 81 7.11 5.68 -5.37
CA GLU A 81 6.25 6.80 -4.98
C GLU A 81 6.03 7.75 -6.15
N VAL A 82 4.77 7.96 -6.52
CA VAL A 82 4.40 9.03 -7.46
C VAL A 82 4.42 10.37 -6.72
N LEU A 83 5.36 11.23 -7.07
CA LEU A 83 5.62 12.51 -6.41
C LEU A 83 4.77 13.66 -6.95
N SER A 84 4.49 13.65 -8.25
CA SER A 84 3.73 14.72 -8.91
C SER A 84 3.12 14.28 -10.23
N ILE A 85 2.09 14.99 -10.66
CA ILE A 85 1.36 14.74 -11.91
C ILE A 85 1.48 15.99 -12.78
N ASN A 86 2.05 15.86 -13.98
CA ASN A 86 1.93 16.85 -15.04
C ASN A 86 0.75 16.48 -15.94
N ARG A 87 -0.31 17.29 -15.91
CA ARG A 87 -1.54 17.01 -16.66
C ARG A 87 -1.45 17.44 -18.12
N ASP A 88 -0.67 18.47 -18.40
CA ASP A 88 -0.52 19.02 -19.75
C ASP A 88 0.31 18.07 -20.62
N GLU A 89 1.39 17.53 -20.06
CA GLU A 89 2.25 16.54 -20.71
C GLU A 89 1.76 15.10 -20.55
N LYS A 90 0.73 14.88 -19.71
CA LYS A 90 0.22 13.56 -19.31
C LYS A 90 1.31 12.62 -18.80
N THR A 91 2.08 13.10 -17.84
CA THR A 91 3.17 12.36 -17.19
C THR A 91 3.09 12.41 -15.68
N VAL A 92 3.73 11.44 -15.02
CA VAL A 92 3.95 11.44 -13.57
C VAL A 92 5.44 11.37 -13.27
N ARG A 93 5.88 12.06 -12.21
CA ARG A 93 7.23 11.87 -11.67
C ARG A 93 7.18 10.80 -10.60
N VAL A 94 7.98 9.76 -10.75
CA VAL A 94 8.04 8.59 -9.86
C VAL A 94 9.41 8.50 -9.24
N LYS A 95 9.47 8.19 -7.95
CA LYS A 95 10.71 7.90 -7.23
C LYS A 95 10.76 6.43 -6.85
N ASN A 96 11.82 5.75 -7.26
CA ASN A 96 12.17 4.44 -6.72
C ASN A 96 12.78 4.65 -5.32
N LEU A 97 12.12 4.15 -4.27
CA LEU A 97 12.54 4.34 -2.89
C LEU A 97 13.71 3.43 -2.50
N THR A 98 13.93 2.34 -3.24
CA THR A 98 15.07 1.43 -3.05
C THR A 98 16.36 2.04 -3.60
N THR A 99 16.32 2.65 -4.79
CA THR A 99 17.51 3.19 -5.46
C THR A 99 17.69 4.70 -5.29
N GLY A 100 16.61 5.42 -4.95
CA GLY A 100 16.57 6.88 -4.89
C GLY A 100 16.39 7.57 -6.25
N GLU A 101 16.35 6.82 -7.34
CA GLU A 101 16.20 7.34 -8.71
C GLU A 101 14.81 7.93 -8.93
N GLU A 102 14.75 9.08 -9.60
CA GLU A 102 13.51 9.69 -10.07
C GLU A 102 13.43 9.64 -11.59
N TYR A 103 12.27 9.25 -12.11
CA TYR A 103 12.00 9.20 -13.54
C TYR A 103 10.59 9.70 -13.86
N THR A 104 10.34 9.89 -15.14
CA THR A 104 9.03 10.32 -15.66
C THR A 104 8.35 9.16 -16.38
N GLU A 105 7.08 8.93 -16.09
CA GLU A 105 6.26 7.90 -16.75
C GLU A 105 5.04 8.54 -17.41
N SER A 106 4.80 8.23 -18.68
CA SER A 106 3.67 8.77 -19.45
C SER A 106 2.39 7.95 -19.27
N TYR A 107 1.23 8.58 -19.47
CA TYR A 107 -0.05 7.89 -19.39
C TYR A 107 -1.07 8.37 -20.40
N ASP A 108 -1.93 7.46 -20.84
CA ASP A 108 -3.16 7.85 -21.51
C ASP A 108 -4.28 8.15 -20.52
N LYS A 109 -4.35 7.33 -19.46
CA LYS A 109 -5.30 7.43 -18.35
C LYS A 109 -4.58 7.18 -17.04
N LEU A 110 -4.88 8.03 -16.05
CA LEU A 110 -4.34 7.96 -14.71
C LEU A 110 -5.47 7.66 -13.71
N ILE A 111 -5.27 6.66 -12.87
CA ILE A 111 -6.18 6.27 -11.79
C ILE A 111 -5.51 6.59 -10.47
N LEU A 112 -6.18 7.36 -9.61
CA LEU A 112 -5.69 7.69 -8.27
C LEU A 112 -6.49 6.90 -7.23
N SER A 113 -5.80 5.99 -6.54
CA SER A 113 -6.31 5.22 -5.41
C SER A 113 -5.34 5.25 -4.21
N PRO A 114 -4.82 6.43 -3.77
CA PRO A 114 -3.79 6.51 -2.73
C PRO A 114 -4.30 6.19 -1.30
N GLY A 115 -5.61 6.05 -1.13
CA GLY A 115 -6.23 5.80 0.17
C GLY A 115 -6.20 7.01 1.11
N ALA A 116 -6.17 6.73 2.41
CA ALA A 116 -6.15 7.73 3.48
C ALA A 116 -4.96 7.51 4.42
N ASN A 117 -4.60 8.53 5.20
CA ASN A 117 -3.54 8.44 6.22
C ASN A 117 -4.14 8.43 7.61
N ALA A 118 -3.47 7.73 8.54
CA ALA A 118 -3.81 7.78 9.95
C ALA A 118 -3.56 9.20 10.48
N PHE A 119 -4.49 9.72 11.27
CA PHE A 119 -4.32 10.98 11.98
C PHE A 119 -3.59 10.73 13.29
N VAL A 120 -2.45 11.38 13.49
CA VAL A 120 -1.71 11.37 14.75
C VAL A 120 -1.79 12.78 15.34
N PRO A 121 -2.51 12.99 16.46
CA PRO A 121 -2.65 14.31 17.06
C PRO A 121 -1.31 14.80 17.62
N GLN A 122 -1.02 16.10 17.52
CA GLN A 122 0.13 16.69 18.18
C GLN A 122 -0.19 16.92 19.65
N LEU A 123 0.30 16.05 20.53
CA LEU A 123 0.10 16.12 21.97
C LEU A 123 1.45 16.38 22.68
N PRO A 124 1.49 17.20 23.73
CA PRO A 124 2.71 17.34 24.53
C PRO A 124 3.17 15.98 25.09
N GLY A 125 4.44 15.64 24.91
CA GLY A 125 5.02 14.39 25.39
C GLY A 125 4.83 13.18 24.47
N ILE A 126 4.18 13.35 23.32
CA ILE A 126 3.92 12.29 22.35
C ILE A 126 5.21 11.69 21.79
N GLU A 127 6.27 12.48 21.69
CA GLU A 127 7.61 12.09 21.26
C GLU A 127 8.30 11.08 22.21
N ASN A 128 7.85 11.01 23.47
CA ASN A 128 8.38 10.07 24.46
C ASN A 128 7.59 8.77 24.52
N ALA A 129 6.51 8.64 23.73
CA ALA A 129 5.65 7.46 23.71
C ALA A 129 6.00 6.53 22.54
N ASN A 130 5.91 5.21 22.79
CA ASN A 130 5.96 4.21 21.73
C ASN A 130 4.62 4.20 20.99
N ILE A 131 4.56 4.87 19.84
CA ILE A 131 3.32 5.07 19.08
C ILE A 131 3.33 4.20 17.84
N PHE A 132 2.22 3.49 17.64
CA PHE A 132 1.99 2.66 16.49
C PHE A 132 0.70 3.10 15.81
N ILE A 133 0.76 3.25 14.48
CA ILE A 133 -0.40 3.28 13.62
C ILE A 133 -0.55 1.90 12.99
N VAL A 134 -1.74 1.52 12.56
CA VAL A 134 -1.96 0.27 11.81
C VAL A 134 -2.65 0.61 10.49
N LYS A 135 -1.87 0.73 9.41
CA LYS A 135 -2.39 1.01 8.06
C LYS A 135 -1.97 -0.05 7.05
N ASN A 136 -0.80 -0.66 7.23
CA ASN A 136 -0.26 -1.64 6.29
C ASN A 136 0.43 -2.82 7.00
N VAL A 137 0.92 -3.77 6.20
CA VAL A 137 1.59 -4.99 6.67
C VAL A 137 2.87 -4.70 7.47
N VAL A 138 3.63 -3.68 7.08
CA VAL A 138 4.85 -3.27 7.81
C VAL A 138 4.49 -2.71 9.18
N ASP A 139 3.41 -1.94 9.26
CA ASP A 139 2.95 -1.35 10.52
C ASP A 139 2.54 -2.42 11.53
N ILE A 140 1.73 -3.40 11.09
CA ILE A 140 1.24 -4.45 11.99
C ILE A 140 2.37 -5.39 12.44
N ALA A 141 3.34 -5.67 11.56
CA ALA A 141 4.52 -6.46 11.90
C ALA A 141 5.34 -5.76 13.00
N LYS A 142 5.61 -4.46 12.84
CA LYS A 142 6.33 -3.67 13.86
C LYS A 142 5.61 -3.66 15.21
N LEU A 143 4.29 -3.47 15.21
CA LEU A 143 3.50 -3.50 16.45
C LEU A 143 3.51 -4.90 17.08
N TYR A 144 3.36 -5.95 16.27
CA TYR A 144 3.42 -7.33 16.73
C TYR A 144 4.77 -7.63 17.40
N ASP A 145 5.88 -7.35 16.72
CA ASP A 145 7.23 -7.59 17.24
C ASP A 145 7.48 -6.82 18.53
N PHE A 146 7.04 -5.56 18.59
CA PHE A 146 7.18 -4.73 19.78
C PHE A 146 6.43 -5.31 20.98
N VAL A 147 5.17 -5.72 20.80
CA VAL A 147 4.37 -6.33 21.86
C VAL A 147 4.97 -7.66 22.33
N HIS A 148 5.50 -8.48 21.40
CA HIS A 148 6.06 -9.80 21.70
C HIS A 148 7.52 -9.77 22.15
N SER A 149 8.19 -8.61 22.13
CA SER A 149 9.55 -8.44 22.66
C SER A 149 9.68 -8.64 24.19
N GLY A 150 8.57 -8.88 24.89
CA GLY A 150 8.55 -9.42 26.26
C GLY A 150 8.36 -8.41 27.39
N ASN A 151 8.23 -7.11 27.09
CA ASN A 151 8.16 -6.06 28.12
C ASN A 151 6.83 -5.28 28.16
N VAL A 152 5.87 -5.59 27.29
CA VAL A 152 4.61 -4.85 27.20
C VAL A 152 3.54 -5.49 28.10
N LYS A 153 3.16 -4.79 29.18
CA LYS A 153 2.10 -5.24 30.11
C LYS A 153 0.80 -4.44 29.99
N LYS A 154 0.86 -3.26 29.38
CA LYS A 154 -0.26 -2.33 29.25
C LYS A 154 -0.20 -1.66 27.89
N VAL A 155 -1.34 -1.64 27.21
CA VAL A 155 -1.53 -0.97 25.92
C VAL A 155 -2.69 0.00 26.06
N THR A 156 -2.56 1.19 25.49
CA THR A 156 -3.65 2.17 25.40
C THR A 156 -4.02 2.35 23.94
N VAL A 157 -5.29 2.16 23.60
CA VAL A 157 -5.82 2.44 22.27
C VAL A 157 -6.45 3.83 22.27
N VAL A 158 -6.03 4.70 21.37
CA VAL A 158 -6.54 6.06 21.24
C VAL A 158 -7.49 6.12 20.04
N GLY A 159 -8.79 6.11 20.32
CA GLY A 159 -9.87 6.16 19.33
C GLY A 159 -10.78 4.93 19.40
N GLY A 160 -12.07 5.14 19.65
CA GLY A 160 -13.09 4.07 19.78
C GLY A 160 -13.86 3.77 18.50
N GLY A 161 -13.26 4.01 17.33
CA GLY A 161 -13.83 3.60 16.05
C GLY A 161 -13.64 2.10 15.80
N PHE A 162 -14.21 1.58 14.72
CA PHE A 162 -14.18 0.13 14.42
C PHE A 162 -12.78 -0.48 14.29
N ILE A 163 -11.74 0.33 14.00
CA ILE A 163 -10.34 -0.14 13.94
C ILE A 163 -9.75 -0.28 15.35
N GLY A 164 -10.18 0.56 16.30
CA GLY A 164 -9.67 0.57 17.67
C GLY A 164 -10.41 -0.40 18.60
N VAL A 165 -11.65 -0.77 18.25
CA VAL A 165 -12.44 -1.82 18.92
C VAL A 165 -12.05 -3.18 18.37
#